data_AF-A0A817D4N9-F1
#
_entry.id   AF-A0A817D4N9-F1
#
_cell.length_a   1.000
_cell.length_b   1.000
_cell.length_c   1.000
_cell.angle_alpha   90.00
_cell.angle_beta   90.00
_cell.angle_gamma   90.00
#
_symmetry.space_group_name_H-M   'P 1'
#
loop_
_entity.id
_entity.type
_entity.pdbx_description
1 polymer ?
#
loop_
_entity_poly.entity_id
_entity_poly.type
_entity_poly.pdbx_seq_one_letter_code
_entity_poly.pdbx_strand_id
1 'polypeptide(L)'
;MSSNPSDANFGPHVGDISYANALDSTIPIENNPYIAKILNIIFGKIIYFIKLIFHLFFQRKFILHRLTGLSYLLQYFFAFYLYFKNYDSFKSSFLIWSLPLTGLLQATTAIYTFTFLSRTKRDAGYYSDRGTLSYPFIVENSFFASLLLFQWLYYSNKFYPFLTSSIIIDNLFVFLPYIPRQLWPKTSYLGPKLSFMIYMVSYLATFYSFIQIRNEFIVNIDLTTYVFIGLLLNFTKYQHAYQIFLMILFNAHRNNMLPNDITKYLFLS
;
A
#
# COMPACT_ATOMS: atom_id res chain seq x y z
N MET A 1 37.68 11.58 14.73
CA MET A 1 36.90 11.90 15.95
C MET A 1 35.90 10.78 16.15
N SER A 2 36.26 9.78 16.97
CA SER A 2 35.41 8.66 17.34
C SER A 2 34.64 9.01 18.62
N SER A 3 33.32 8.89 18.58
CA SER A 3 32.47 8.94 19.76
C SER A 3 31.92 7.54 20.03
N ASN A 4 32.46 6.89 21.06
CA ASN A 4 31.88 5.68 21.66
C ASN A 4 30.47 5.98 22.18
N PRO A 5 29.46 5.15 21.88
CA PRO A 5 28.24 5.10 22.65
C PRO A 5 28.31 3.89 23.59
N SER A 6 29.05 4.05 24.69
CA SER A 6 28.77 3.29 25.91
C SER A 6 27.67 4.06 26.64
N ASP A 7 26.57 3.36 26.96
CA ASP A 7 25.53 3.70 27.95
C ASP A 7 24.10 3.66 27.37
N ALA A 8 23.58 2.45 27.26
CA ALA A 8 22.14 2.19 27.19
C ALA A 8 21.80 0.86 27.88
N ASN A 9 22.20 0.73 29.15
CA ASN A 9 21.72 -0.34 30.03
C ASN A 9 20.87 0.28 31.15
N PHE A 10 19.58 0.47 30.86
CA PHE A 10 18.53 0.66 31.86
C PHE A 10 17.37 -0.26 31.51
N GLY A 11 17.56 -1.57 31.75
CA GLY A 11 16.47 -2.52 31.89
C GLY A 11 16.10 -2.62 33.37
N PRO A 12 14.84 -2.44 33.78
CA PRO A 12 14.45 -2.68 35.16
C PRO A 12 14.54 -4.19 35.46
N HIS A 13 15.27 -4.55 36.52
CA HIS A 13 15.22 -5.89 37.09
C HIS A 13 13.79 -6.15 37.61
N VAL A 14 13.06 -6.97 36.87
CA VAL A 14 11.77 -7.53 37.31
C VAL A 14 12.11 -8.61 38.34
N GLY A 15 12.00 -8.25 39.62
CA GLY A 15 12.09 -9.21 40.71
C GLY A 15 10.92 -10.18 40.67
N ASP A 16 11.23 -11.45 40.92
CA ASP A 16 10.30 -12.58 40.93
C ASP A 16 9.15 -12.34 41.91
N ILE A 17 7.95 -12.13 41.38
CA ILE A 17 6.71 -12.12 42.16
C ILE A 17 6.20 -13.56 42.20
N SER A 18 6.40 -14.19 43.36
CA SER A 18 5.82 -15.48 43.72
C SER A 18 4.28 -15.40 43.69
N TYR A 19 3.66 -16.00 42.67
CA TYR A 19 2.22 -16.20 42.57
C TYR A 19 1.82 -17.49 43.31
N ALA A 20 1.97 -17.48 44.62
CA ALA A 20 1.39 -18.50 45.47
C ALA A 20 0.77 -17.80 46.67
N ASN A 21 -0.54 -17.53 46.60
CA ASN A 21 -1.49 -17.85 47.67
C ASN A 21 -2.90 -17.30 47.37
N ALA A 22 -3.86 -18.21 47.55
CA ALA A 22 -5.24 -18.02 48.00
C ALA A 22 -6.14 -17.08 47.18
N LEU A 23 -6.88 -17.70 46.26
CA LEU A 23 -8.10 -17.15 45.67
C LEU A 23 -9.24 -17.29 46.70
N ASP A 24 -9.29 -16.39 47.68
CA ASP A 24 -10.42 -16.26 48.60
C ASP A 24 -11.49 -15.37 47.96
N SER A 25 -12.61 -15.97 47.54
CA SER A 25 -13.57 -15.42 46.57
C SER A 25 -14.63 -14.48 47.17
N THR A 26 -14.31 -13.74 48.24
CA THR A 26 -15.29 -12.91 48.96
C THR A 26 -14.77 -11.55 49.42
N ILE A 27 -13.70 -11.02 48.81
CA ILE A 27 -13.28 -9.64 49.10
C ILE A 27 -14.16 -8.65 48.31
N PRO A 28 -14.94 -7.78 48.97
CA PRO A 28 -15.72 -6.75 48.30
C PRO A 28 -14.78 -5.84 47.49
N ILE A 29 -15.08 -5.71 46.20
CA ILE A 29 -14.27 -5.01 45.18
C ILE A 29 -14.07 -3.52 45.49
N GLU A 30 -14.82 -2.96 46.45
CA GLU A 30 -14.95 -1.51 46.64
C GLU A 30 -13.69 -0.78 47.11
N ASN A 31 -12.65 -1.45 47.65
CA ASN A 31 -11.46 -0.75 48.16
C ASN A 31 -10.14 -1.46 47.87
N ASN A 32 -9.98 -2.04 46.68
CA ASN A 32 -8.69 -2.64 46.31
C ASN A 32 -7.72 -1.54 45.78
N PRO A 33 -6.69 -1.13 46.54
CA PRO A 33 -5.74 -0.09 46.12
C PRO A 33 -4.97 -0.47 44.84
N TYR A 34 -4.88 -1.77 44.52
CA TYR A 34 -4.28 -2.24 43.28
C TYR A 34 -5.11 -1.89 42.05
N ILE A 35 -6.45 -1.96 42.13
CA ILE A 35 -7.34 -1.60 41.01
C ILE A 35 -7.20 -0.11 40.69
N ALA A 36 -7.22 0.75 41.71
CA ALA A 36 -7.01 2.19 41.54
C ALA A 36 -5.65 2.51 40.91
N LYS A 37 -4.58 1.81 41.34
CA LYS A 37 -3.23 1.96 40.75
C LYS A 37 -3.20 1.53 39.28
N ILE A 38 -3.81 0.41 38.91
CA ILE A 38 -3.89 -0.07 37.52
C ILE A 38 -4.66 0.92 36.65
N LEU A 39 -5.83 1.37 37.11
CA LEU A 39 -6.64 2.37 36.39
C LEU A 39 -5.83 3.65 36.15
N ASN A 40 -5.14 4.18 37.17
CA ASN A 40 -4.30 5.37 37.02
C ASN A 40 -3.18 5.18 35.99
N ILE A 41 -2.56 4.00 35.91
CA ILE A 41 -1.55 3.68 34.88
C ILE A 41 -2.19 3.67 33.48
N ILE A 42 -3.36 3.04 33.33
CA ILE A 42 -4.09 2.96 32.06
C ILE A 42 -4.50 4.37 31.61
N PHE A 43 -5.15 5.14 32.49
CA PHE A 43 -5.54 6.52 32.21
C PHE A 43 -4.33 7.41 31.88
N GLY A 44 -3.22 7.27 32.61
CA GLY A 44 -1.98 7.99 32.33
C GLY A 44 -1.45 7.70 30.92
N LYS A 45 -1.45 6.42 30.49
CA LYS A 45 -1.06 6.02 29.13
C LYS A 45 -2.00 6.55 28.06
N ILE A 46 -3.31 6.54 28.31
CA ILE A 46 -4.32 7.09 27.38
C ILE A 46 -4.12 8.60 27.20
N ILE A 47 -3.97 9.35 28.29
CA ILE A 47 -3.73 10.81 28.25
C ILE A 47 -2.43 11.11 27.51
N TYR A 48 -1.36 10.36 27.79
CA TYR A 48 -0.08 10.51 27.07
C TYR A 48 -0.25 10.25 25.57
N PHE A 49 -0.95 9.19 25.20
CA PHE A 49 -1.22 8.87 23.80
C PHE A 49 -2.02 9.97 23.10
N ILE A 50 -3.07 10.51 23.73
CA ILE A 50 -3.85 11.64 23.19
C ILE A 50 -2.96 12.87 22.98
N LYS A 51 -2.11 13.21 23.96
CA LYS A 51 -1.15 14.32 23.84
C LYS A 51 -0.17 14.08 22.69
N LEU A 52 0.31 12.85 22.52
CA LEU A 52 1.20 12.48 21.42
C LEU A 52 0.51 12.65 20.06
N ILE A 53 -0.73 12.18 19.91
CA ILE A 53 -1.53 12.36 18.68
C ILE A 53 -1.74 13.85 18.39
N PHE A 54 -2.11 14.64 19.41
CA PHE A 54 -2.28 16.08 19.23
C PHE A 54 -0.97 16.75 18.79
N HIS A 55 0.14 16.42 19.44
CA HIS A 55 1.47 16.92 19.09
C HIS A 55 1.90 16.48 17.69
N LEU A 56 1.56 15.26 17.25
CA LEU A 56 1.96 14.73 15.95
C LEU A 56 1.17 15.39 14.81
N PHE A 57 -0.12 15.68 14.99
CA PHE A 57 -0.96 16.17 13.88
C PHE A 57 -1.29 17.67 13.91
N PHE A 58 -1.25 18.33 15.07
CA PHE A 58 -1.73 19.72 15.23
C PHE A 58 -0.61 20.74 15.48
N GLN A 59 0.63 20.40 15.18
CA GLN A 59 1.72 21.38 15.16
C GLN A 59 1.56 22.36 14.00
N ARG A 60 1.84 23.65 14.25
CA ARG A 60 1.79 24.72 13.23
C ARG A 60 2.67 24.42 12.02
N LYS A 61 3.86 23.84 12.26
CA LYS A 61 4.79 23.47 11.19
C LYS A 61 4.21 22.30 10.40
N PHE A 62 4.00 22.51 9.10
CA PHE A 62 3.52 21.48 8.18
C PHE A 62 2.08 21.04 8.45
N ILE A 63 1.25 21.94 9.00
CA ILE A 63 -0.13 21.63 9.40
C ILE A 63 -0.94 21.00 8.28
N LEU A 64 -0.83 21.50 7.05
CA LEU A 64 -1.59 20.99 5.91
C LEU A 64 -1.21 19.54 5.59
N HIS A 65 0.10 19.23 5.49
CA HIS A 65 0.57 17.87 5.28
C HIS A 65 0.12 16.91 6.41
N ARG A 66 0.24 17.36 7.67
CA ARG A 66 -0.18 16.57 8.84
C ARG A 66 -1.68 16.29 8.84
N LEU A 67 -2.51 17.30 8.56
CA LEU A 67 -3.95 17.13 8.47
C LEU A 67 -4.33 16.19 7.32
N THR A 68 -3.70 16.31 6.14
CA THR A 68 -3.93 15.36 5.05
C THR A 68 -3.51 13.94 5.41
N GLY A 69 -2.40 13.76 6.13
CA GLY A 69 -1.96 12.46 6.62
C GLY A 69 -2.89 11.87 7.69
N LEU A 70 -3.44 12.71 8.58
CA LEU A 70 -4.45 12.28 9.55
C LEU A 70 -5.73 11.84 8.85
N SER A 71 -6.20 12.60 7.86
CA SER A 71 -7.37 12.23 7.06
C SER A 71 -7.16 10.90 6.33
N TYR A 72 -5.99 10.70 5.72
CA TYR A 72 -5.62 9.44 5.09
C TYR A 72 -5.63 8.27 6.09
N LEU A 73 -5.02 8.45 7.27
CA LEU A 73 -4.96 7.43 8.32
C LEU A 73 -6.35 7.03 8.81
N LEU A 74 -7.23 8.00 9.07
CA LEU A 74 -8.60 7.75 9.48
C LEU A 74 -9.37 7.01 8.38
N GLN A 75 -9.28 7.46 7.13
CA GLN A 75 -9.90 6.77 5.99
C GLN A 75 -9.40 5.34 5.86
N TYR A 76 -8.10 5.10 6.04
CA TYR A 76 -7.51 3.77 6.00
C TYR A 76 -8.08 2.86 7.09
N PHE A 77 -8.19 3.35 8.34
CA PHE A 77 -8.80 2.58 9.42
C PHE A 77 -10.27 2.24 9.15
N PHE A 78 -11.07 3.18 8.63
CA PHE A 78 -12.46 2.92 8.26
C PHE A 78 -12.57 1.95 7.07
N ALA A 79 -11.73 2.10 6.06
CA ALA A 79 -11.65 1.20 4.92
C ALA A 79 -11.31 -0.22 5.37
N PHE A 80 -10.28 -0.37 6.22
CA PHE A 80 -9.88 -1.64 6.80
C PHE A 80 -11.01 -2.28 7.62
N TYR A 81 -11.63 -1.50 8.51
CA TYR A 81 -12.78 -1.96 9.30
C TYR A 81 -13.94 -2.45 8.43
N LEU A 82 -14.35 -1.68 7.42
CA LEU A 82 -15.42 -2.05 6.51
C LEU A 82 -15.03 -3.25 5.65
N TYR A 83 -13.79 -3.34 5.18
CA TYR A 83 -13.31 -4.47 4.40
C TYR A 83 -13.51 -5.80 5.15
N PHE A 84 -13.18 -5.85 6.44
CA PHE A 84 -13.34 -7.06 7.25
C PHE A 84 -14.75 -7.28 7.80
N LYS A 85 -15.49 -6.21 8.13
CA LYS A 85 -16.82 -6.34 8.75
C LYS A 85 -17.96 -6.43 7.75
N ASN A 86 -17.90 -5.67 6.66
CA ASN A 86 -18.96 -5.59 5.65
C ASN A 86 -18.38 -5.17 4.29
N TYR A 87 -17.85 -6.15 3.56
CA TYR A 87 -17.17 -5.93 2.30
C TYR A 87 -18.08 -5.30 1.23
N ASP A 88 -19.38 -5.58 1.23
CA ASP A 88 -20.31 -4.98 0.26
C ASP A 88 -20.58 -3.49 0.54
N SER A 89 -20.61 -3.11 1.83
CA SER A 89 -20.59 -1.70 2.21
C SER A 89 -19.28 -1.04 1.80
N PHE A 90 -18.14 -1.71 1.97
CA PHE A 90 -16.85 -1.21 1.49
C PHE A 90 -16.86 -0.96 -0.03
N LYS A 91 -17.28 -1.95 -0.83
CA LYS A 91 -17.38 -1.89 -2.31
C LYS A 91 -18.26 -0.76 -2.86
N SER A 92 -19.26 -0.34 -2.09
CA SER A 92 -20.17 0.74 -2.48
C SER A 92 -19.80 2.09 -1.85
N SER A 93 -18.88 2.09 -0.88
CA SER A 93 -18.47 3.30 -0.16
C SER A 93 -17.62 4.23 -1.02
N PHE A 94 -17.64 5.52 -0.66
CA PHE A 94 -16.76 6.52 -1.26
C PHE A 94 -15.27 6.32 -0.88
N LEU A 95 -14.97 5.46 0.09
CA LEU A 95 -13.59 5.21 0.56
C LEU A 95 -12.72 4.58 -0.54
N ILE A 96 -13.32 3.85 -1.48
CA ILE A 96 -12.65 3.25 -2.64
C ILE A 96 -11.81 4.26 -3.40
N TRP A 97 -12.41 5.39 -3.76
CA TRP A 97 -11.73 6.40 -4.55
C TRP A 97 -11.17 7.55 -3.69
N SER A 98 -11.77 7.83 -2.53
CA SER A 98 -11.29 8.93 -1.69
C SER A 98 -10.00 8.60 -0.94
N LEU A 99 -9.76 7.34 -0.58
CA LEU A 99 -8.52 6.89 0.07
C LEU A 99 -7.27 7.11 -0.83
N PRO A 100 -7.21 6.62 -2.08
CA PRO A 100 -6.06 6.90 -2.93
C PRO A 100 -5.96 8.37 -3.33
N LEU A 101 -7.09 9.09 -3.41
CA LEU A 101 -7.10 10.54 -3.66
C LEU A 101 -6.45 11.31 -2.50
N THR A 102 -6.80 11.00 -1.25
CA THR A 102 -6.14 11.62 -0.09
C THR A 102 -4.67 11.21 0.02
N GLY A 103 -4.31 10.00 -0.38
CA GLY A 103 -2.92 9.56 -0.51
C GLY A 103 -2.13 10.42 -1.52
N LEU A 104 -2.71 10.70 -2.69
CA LEU A 104 -2.11 11.57 -3.70
C LEU A 104 -1.99 13.02 -3.21
N LEU A 105 -3.03 13.54 -2.54
CA LEU A 105 -2.98 14.87 -1.92
C LEU A 105 -1.91 14.93 -0.83
N GLN A 106 -1.81 13.92 0.04
CA GLN A 106 -0.78 13.84 1.07
C GLN A 106 0.64 13.83 0.46
N ALA A 107 0.86 13.06 -0.61
CA ALA A 107 2.14 13.03 -1.30
C ALA A 107 2.46 14.40 -1.95
N THR A 108 1.47 15.03 -2.57
CA THR A 108 1.61 16.36 -3.18
C THR A 108 1.96 17.42 -2.13
N THR A 109 1.27 17.41 -0.99
CA THR A 109 1.53 18.36 0.10
C THR A 109 2.90 18.10 0.73
N ALA A 110 3.35 16.85 0.79
CA ALA A 110 4.69 16.48 1.22
C ALA A 110 5.77 17.10 0.30
N ILE A 111 5.58 17.06 -1.02
CA ILE A 111 6.50 17.66 -2.01
C ILE A 111 6.68 19.15 -1.74
N TYR A 112 5.59 19.89 -1.56
CA TYR A 112 5.65 21.34 -1.28
C TYR A 112 6.21 21.67 0.10
N THR A 113 6.07 20.75 1.06
CA THR A 113 6.39 20.99 2.46
C THR A 113 7.84 20.61 2.81
N PHE A 114 8.35 19.52 2.24
CA PHE A 114 9.65 18.93 2.58
C PHE A 114 10.77 19.32 1.60
N THR A 115 10.73 20.55 1.09
CA THR A 115 11.72 21.08 0.14
C THR A 115 13.13 21.22 0.72
N PHE A 116 13.29 21.14 2.04
CA PHE A 116 14.58 21.15 2.74
C PHE A 116 15.32 19.80 2.69
N LEU A 117 14.69 18.74 2.20
CA LEU A 117 15.35 17.44 2.05
C LEU A 117 16.35 17.46 0.90
N SER A 118 17.40 16.65 1.02
CA SER A 118 18.44 16.58 -0.02
C SER A 118 17.87 16.03 -1.33
N ARG A 119 18.15 16.75 -2.42
CA ARG A 119 17.81 16.36 -3.80
C ARG A 119 18.83 15.42 -4.44
N THR A 120 20.04 15.40 -3.91
CA THR A 120 21.19 14.66 -4.47
C THR A 120 21.50 13.38 -3.71
N LYS A 121 20.96 13.24 -2.48
CA LYS A 121 21.17 12.05 -1.66
C LYS A 121 20.52 10.84 -2.33
N ARG A 122 21.34 9.85 -2.67
CA ARG A 122 20.88 8.54 -3.13
C ARG A 122 20.13 7.87 -1.98
N ASP A 123 18.88 7.45 -2.20
CA ASP A 123 18.08 6.82 -1.16
C ASP A 123 18.76 5.55 -0.64
N ALA A 124 18.70 5.39 0.68
CA ALA A 124 19.01 4.13 1.35
C ALA A 124 17.80 3.16 1.36
N GLY A 125 16.74 3.48 0.60
CA GLY A 125 15.47 2.77 0.56
C GLY A 125 14.51 3.15 1.68
N TYR A 126 13.30 2.56 1.66
CA TYR A 126 12.20 2.82 2.61
C TYR A 126 12.56 2.47 4.08
N TYR A 127 13.60 1.66 4.29
CA TYR A 127 13.95 1.04 5.58
C TYR A 127 15.39 1.36 6.01
N SER A 128 15.82 2.61 5.81
CA SER A 128 17.09 3.05 6.35
C SER A 128 16.93 3.42 7.83
N ASP A 129 17.44 2.58 8.73
CA ASP A 129 17.42 2.82 10.19
C ASP A 129 18.11 4.13 10.63
N ARG A 130 18.85 4.79 9.73
CA ARG A 130 19.64 6.00 10.05
C ARG A 130 19.44 7.15 9.06
N GLY A 131 18.60 6.99 8.03
CA GLY A 131 18.49 7.95 6.94
C GLY A 131 17.17 8.72 6.96
N THR A 132 17.25 10.06 6.95
CA THR A 132 16.14 10.87 6.46
C THR A 132 15.83 10.50 5.00
N LEU A 133 14.53 10.37 4.68
CA LEU A 133 14.00 10.14 3.32
C LEU A 133 14.55 11.18 2.35
N SER A 134 14.88 10.79 1.11
CA SER A 134 15.28 11.77 0.09
C SER A 134 14.09 12.56 -0.45
N TYR A 135 14.36 13.74 -1.02
CA TYR A 135 13.32 14.49 -1.74
C TYR A 135 12.81 13.74 -2.99
N PRO A 136 13.68 13.17 -3.87
CA PRO A 136 13.24 12.34 -4.99
C PRO A 136 12.27 11.21 -4.60
N PHE A 137 12.47 10.60 -3.43
CA PHE A 137 11.60 9.54 -2.92
C PHE A 137 10.15 10.02 -2.75
N ILE A 138 9.97 11.18 -2.13
CA ILE A 138 8.65 11.78 -1.89
C ILE A 138 7.98 12.12 -3.21
N VAL A 139 8.75 12.67 -4.16
CA VAL A 139 8.25 12.95 -5.51
C VAL A 139 7.79 11.66 -6.17
N GLU A 140 8.61 10.61 -6.18
CA GLU A 140 8.23 9.31 -6.76
C GLU A 140 7.02 8.67 -6.09
N ASN A 141 6.88 8.81 -4.76
CA ASN A 141 5.70 8.31 -4.05
C ASN A 141 4.39 8.95 -4.55
N SER A 142 4.41 10.20 -5.04
CA SER A 142 3.22 10.82 -5.64
C SER A 142 2.79 10.13 -6.94
N PHE A 143 3.74 9.60 -7.72
CA PHE A 143 3.43 8.80 -8.91
C PHE A 143 2.71 7.51 -8.53
N PHE A 144 3.22 6.79 -7.53
CA PHE A 144 2.59 5.55 -7.07
C PHE A 144 1.20 5.79 -6.46
N ALA A 145 1.02 6.86 -5.70
CA ALA A 145 -0.30 7.28 -5.22
C ALA A 145 -1.26 7.61 -6.39
N SER A 146 -0.75 8.25 -7.46
CA SER A 146 -1.53 8.52 -8.67
C SER A 146 -1.91 7.22 -9.40
N LEU A 147 -0.99 6.27 -9.56
CA LEU A 147 -1.30 4.96 -10.16
C LEU A 147 -2.43 4.27 -9.40
N LEU A 148 -2.33 4.27 -8.07
CA LEU A 148 -3.35 3.67 -7.20
C LEU A 148 -4.71 4.36 -7.39
N LEU A 149 -4.74 5.70 -7.48
CA LEU A 149 -5.98 6.42 -7.74
C LEU A 149 -6.65 5.99 -9.04
N PHE A 150 -5.89 5.93 -10.15
CA PHE A 150 -6.43 5.46 -11.43
C PHE A 150 -6.94 4.01 -11.32
N GLN A 151 -6.18 3.12 -10.69
CA GLN A 151 -6.59 1.73 -10.51
C GLN A 151 -7.92 1.61 -9.75
N TRP A 152 -8.07 2.32 -8.63
CA TRP A 152 -9.28 2.27 -7.81
C TRP A 152 -10.49 2.93 -8.48
N LEU A 153 -10.28 4.01 -9.24
CA LEU A 153 -11.34 4.60 -10.05
C LEU A 153 -11.81 3.63 -11.14
N TYR A 154 -10.87 2.94 -11.80
CA TYR A 154 -11.20 1.96 -12.84
C TYR A 154 -12.03 0.79 -12.29
N TYR A 155 -11.64 0.24 -11.14
CA TYR A 155 -12.38 -0.87 -10.51
C TYR A 155 -13.63 -0.46 -9.73
N SER A 156 -13.96 0.83 -9.68
CA SER A 156 -15.17 1.28 -8.99
C SER A 156 -16.40 1.07 -9.88
N ASN A 157 -17.40 0.33 -9.39
CA ASN A 157 -18.69 0.15 -10.06
C ASN A 157 -19.36 1.48 -10.44
N LYS A 158 -19.06 2.57 -9.72
CA LYS A 158 -19.62 3.90 -10.00
C LYS A 158 -19.02 4.53 -11.26
N PHE A 159 -17.73 4.35 -11.50
CA PHE A 159 -17.02 5.01 -12.60
C PHE A 159 -16.79 4.09 -13.80
N TYR A 160 -16.73 2.77 -13.56
CA TYR A 160 -16.45 1.77 -14.57
C TYR A 160 -17.36 1.90 -15.82
N PRO A 161 -18.71 2.01 -15.72
CA PRO A 161 -19.55 2.12 -16.91
C PRO A 161 -19.21 3.32 -17.80
N PHE A 162 -18.86 4.45 -17.20
CA PHE A 162 -18.44 5.66 -17.92
C PHE A 162 -17.05 5.47 -18.55
N LEU A 163 -16.10 4.94 -17.79
CA LEU A 163 -14.73 4.72 -18.26
C LEU A 163 -14.68 3.71 -19.42
N THR A 164 -15.56 2.71 -19.40
CA THR A 164 -15.67 1.71 -20.47
C THR A 164 -16.69 2.05 -21.55
N SER A 165 -17.26 3.26 -21.54
CA SER A 165 -18.24 3.68 -22.56
C SER A 165 -17.63 3.79 -23.96
N SER A 166 -16.32 3.96 -24.06
CA SER A 166 -15.57 4.01 -25.31
C SER A 166 -14.21 3.34 -25.13
N ILE A 167 -13.79 2.59 -26.15
CA ILE A 167 -12.46 1.98 -26.23
C ILE A 167 -11.33 3.02 -26.10
N ILE A 168 -11.56 4.26 -26.55
CA ILE A 168 -10.57 5.33 -26.45
C ILE A 168 -10.44 5.78 -24.99
N ILE A 169 -11.57 6.02 -24.31
CA ILE A 169 -11.58 6.46 -22.90
C ILE A 169 -10.98 5.37 -22.01
N ASP A 170 -11.34 4.11 -22.27
CA ASP A 170 -10.84 2.96 -21.52
C ASP A 170 -9.31 2.84 -21.62
N ASN A 171 -8.78 2.77 -22.84
CA ASN A 171 -7.33 2.68 -23.06
C ASN A 171 -6.59 3.92 -22.53
N LEU A 172 -7.14 5.13 -22.70
CA LEU A 172 -6.57 6.31 -22.08
C LEU A 172 -6.52 6.13 -20.57
N PHE A 173 -7.60 5.73 -19.91
CA PHE A 173 -7.60 5.59 -18.46
C PHE A 173 -6.63 4.53 -17.95
N VAL A 174 -6.47 3.41 -18.67
CA VAL A 174 -5.55 2.33 -18.32
C VAL A 174 -4.08 2.71 -18.54
N PHE A 175 -3.74 3.36 -19.67
CA PHE A 175 -2.36 3.60 -20.07
C PHE A 175 -1.83 5.00 -19.75
N LEU A 176 -2.71 6.02 -19.69
CA LEU A 176 -2.34 7.40 -19.38
C LEU A 176 -1.50 7.54 -18.11
N PRO A 177 -1.80 6.88 -16.97
CA PRO A 177 -1.00 7.07 -15.77
C PRO A 177 0.45 6.54 -15.91
N TYR A 178 0.75 5.70 -16.90
CA TYR A 178 2.09 5.19 -17.17
C TYR A 178 2.90 6.06 -18.14
N ILE A 179 2.25 6.76 -19.07
CA ILE A 179 2.92 7.64 -20.05
C ILE A 179 3.86 8.67 -19.39
N PRO A 180 3.42 9.43 -18.36
CA PRO A 180 4.24 10.46 -17.78
C PRO A 180 5.25 9.91 -16.76
N ARG A 181 5.41 8.59 -16.60
CA ARG A 181 6.34 7.96 -15.65
C ARG A 181 7.76 8.54 -15.71
N GLN A 182 8.20 8.93 -16.91
CA GLN A 182 9.53 9.50 -17.17
C GLN A 182 9.74 10.86 -16.50
N LEU A 183 8.66 11.57 -16.14
CA LEU A 183 8.70 12.85 -15.43
C LEU A 183 9.00 12.71 -13.94
N TRP A 184 8.87 11.50 -13.38
CA TRP A 184 9.19 11.23 -11.98
C TRP A 184 10.60 10.67 -11.84
N PRO A 185 11.31 11.00 -10.74
CA PRO A 185 12.58 10.35 -10.42
C PRO A 185 12.38 8.84 -10.27
N LYS A 186 13.46 8.09 -10.46
CA LYS A 186 13.51 6.65 -10.23
C LYS A 186 14.41 6.40 -9.03
N THR A 187 13.83 6.15 -7.87
CA THR A 187 14.58 5.83 -6.66
C THR A 187 14.70 4.32 -6.50
N SER A 188 15.78 3.89 -5.87
CA SER A 188 16.01 2.50 -5.53
C SER A 188 15.32 2.21 -4.19
N TYR A 189 14.19 1.52 -4.24
CA TYR A 189 13.26 1.37 -3.11
C TYR A 189 13.82 0.60 -1.92
N LEU A 190 14.77 -0.31 -2.14
CA LEU A 190 15.15 -1.31 -1.16
C LEU A 190 16.65 -1.61 -1.25
N GLY A 191 17.27 -1.73 -0.07
CA GLY A 191 18.62 -2.31 0.03
C GLY A 191 18.59 -3.78 -0.40
N PRO A 192 19.70 -4.33 -0.95
CA PRO A 192 19.70 -5.63 -1.62
C PRO A 192 19.07 -6.78 -0.80
N LYS A 193 19.33 -6.81 0.51
CA LYS A 193 18.81 -7.85 1.42
C LYS A 193 17.30 -7.79 1.60
N LEU A 194 16.74 -6.60 1.77
CA LEU A 194 15.29 -6.44 1.95
C LEU A 194 14.55 -6.57 0.63
N SER A 195 15.13 -6.09 -0.48
CA SER A 195 14.65 -6.39 -1.84
C SER A 195 14.50 -7.90 -2.03
N PHE A 196 15.52 -8.65 -1.63
CA PHE A 196 15.50 -10.11 -1.72
C PHE A 196 14.43 -10.73 -0.82
N MET A 197 14.29 -10.32 0.44
CA MET A 197 13.25 -10.87 1.32
C MET A 197 11.84 -10.55 0.82
N ILE A 198 11.57 -9.30 0.42
CA ILE A 198 10.27 -8.92 -0.16
C ILE A 198 10.04 -9.71 -1.44
N TYR A 199 11.05 -9.83 -2.31
CA TYR A 199 10.96 -10.64 -3.52
C TYR A 199 10.58 -12.10 -3.20
N MET A 200 11.21 -12.73 -2.20
CA MET A 200 10.90 -14.11 -1.81
C MET A 200 9.49 -14.24 -1.24
N VAL A 201 9.04 -13.29 -0.42
CA VAL A 201 7.67 -13.27 0.12
C VAL A 201 6.64 -13.04 -0.99
N SER A 202 6.87 -12.06 -1.86
CA SER A 202 6.03 -11.81 -3.03
C SER A 202 6.00 -13.01 -3.96
N TYR A 203 7.13 -13.67 -4.20
CA TYR A 203 7.22 -14.89 -5.00
C TYR A 203 6.37 -16.02 -4.40
N LEU A 204 6.51 -16.30 -3.10
CA LEU A 204 5.70 -17.28 -2.39
C LEU A 204 4.21 -16.94 -2.41
N ALA A 205 3.86 -15.67 -2.16
CA ALA A 205 2.48 -15.18 -2.21
C ALA A 205 1.89 -15.31 -3.61
N THR A 206 2.64 -14.94 -4.65
CA THR A 206 2.24 -15.12 -6.05
C THR A 206 2.04 -16.59 -6.38
N PHE A 207 2.93 -17.49 -5.94
CA PHE A 207 2.78 -18.93 -6.18
C PHE A 207 1.52 -19.48 -5.49
N TYR A 208 1.27 -19.07 -4.24
CA TYR A 208 0.07 -19.44 -3.51
C TYR A 208 -1.20 -18.90 -4.18
N SER A 209 -1.21 -17.63 -4.59
CA SER A 209 -2.31 -17.03 -5.35
C SER A 209 -2.53 -17.77 -6.67
N PHE A 210 -1.47 -18.15 -7.40
CA PHE A 210 -1.54 -18.94 -8.63
C PHE A 210 -2.23 -20.28 -8.42
N ILE A 211 -1.92 -20.99 -7.33
CA ILE A 211 -2.58 -22.26 -6.99
C ILE A 211 -4.07 -22.03 -6.71
N GLN A 212 -4.42 -20.96 -5.98
CA GLN A 212 -5.83 -20.66 -5.68
C GLN A 212 -6.63 -20.27 -6.93
N ILE A 213 -6.04 -19.51 -7.85
CA ILE A 213 -6.72 -19.04 -9.08
C ILE A 213 -6.51 -19.97 -10.28
N ARG A 214 -5.91 -21.15 -10.10
CA ARG A 214 -5.57 -22.08 -11.21
C ARG A 214 -6.78 -22.43 -12.07
N ASN A 215 -7.95 -22.57 -11.46
CA ASN A 215 -9.17 -22.93 -12.18
C ASN A 215 -9.59 -21.80 -13.11
N GLU A 216 -9.47 -20.54 -12.68
CA GLU A 216 -9.75 -19.37 -13.50
C GLU A 216 -8.79 -19.25 -14.69
N PHE A 217 -7.51 -19.60 -14.50
CA PHE A 217 -6.54 -19.66 -15.59
C PHE A 217 -6.87 -20.74 -16.62
N ILE A 218 -7.32 -21.93 -16.17
CA ILE A 218 -7.70 -23.02 -17.07
C ILE A 218 -8.97 -22.64 -17.85
N VAL A 219 -9.97 -22.06 -17.19
CA VAL A 219 -11.21 -21.59 -17.83
C VAL A 219 -10.92 -20.50 -18.85
N ASN A 220 -9.95 -19.62 -18.58
CA ASN A 220 -9.57 -18.50 -19.45
C ASN A 220 -8.18 -18.71 -20.05
N ILE A 221 -7.91 -19.89 -20.60
CA ILE A 221 -6.56 -20.27 -21.07
C ILE A 221 -6.03 -19.34 -22.16
N ASP A 222 -6.90 -18.83 -23.03
CA ASP A 222 -6.54 -17.89 -24.09
C ASP A 222 -6.01 -16.58 -23.53
N LEU A 223 -6.78 -15.97 -22.62
CA LEU A 223 -6.41 -14.72 -21.96
C LEU A 223 -5.10 -14.90 -21.16
N THR A 224 -4.99 -16.01 -20.45
CA THR A 224 -3.80 -16.37 -19.67
C THR A 224 -2.57 -16.46 -20.58
N THR A 225 -2.73 -17.10 -21.74
CA THR A 225 -1.66 -17.26 -22.73
C THR A 225 -1.22 -15.90 -23.29
N TYR A 226 -2.15 -15.01 -23.63
CA TYR A 226 -1.81 -13.65 -24.08
C TYR A 226 -1.06 -12.86 -23.01
N VAL A 227 -1.51 -12.91 -21.77
CA VAL A 227 -0.83 -12.26 -20.64
C VAL A 227 0.57 -12.84 -20.44
N PHE A 228 0.73 -14.17 -20.52
CA PHE A 228 2.01 -14.84 -20.32
C PHE A 228 3.02 -14.54 -21.43
N ILE A 229 2.60 -14.66 -22.71
CA ILE A 229 3.40 -14.21 -23.86
C ILE A 229 3.83 -12.76 -23.63
N GLY A 230 2.95 -11.97 -23.03
CA GLY A 230 3.26 -10.59 -22.74
C GLY A 230 4.21 -10.29 -21.66
N LEU A 231 4.15 -11.06 -20.59
CA LEU A 231 5.18 -11.04 -19.57
C LEU A 231 6.55 -11.31 -20.22
N LEU A 232 6.66 -12.36 -21.03
CA LEU A 232 7.92 -12.72 -21.70
C LEU A 232 8.43 -11.62 -22.64
N LEU A 233 7.54 -11.06 -23.46
CA LEU A 233 7.91 -10.03 -24.43
C LEU A 233 8.22 -8.68 -23.78
N ASN A 234 7.66 -8.40 -22.60
CA ASN A 234 7.98 -7.19 -21.82
C ASN A 234 9.44 -7.16 -21.33
N PHE A 235 10.13 -8.31 -21.32
CA PHE A 235 11.58 -8.38 -21.05
C PHE A 235 12.44 -8.15 -22.30
N THR A 236 11.85 -7.90 -23.47
CA THR A 236 12.57 -7.63 -24.71
C THR A 236 12.70 -6.12 -24.98
N LYS A 237 13.57 -5.77 -25.94
CA LYS A 237 13.76 -4.37 -26.39
C LYS A 237 12.48 -3.74 -27.00
N TYR A 238 11.47 -4.55 -27.35
CA TYR A 238 10.26 -4.12 -28.06
C TYR A 238 9.03 -3.92 -27.16
N GLN A 239 9.25 -3.67 -25.87
CA GLN A 239 8.17 -3.52 -24.86
C GLN A 239 6.99 -2.62 -25.29
N HIS A 240 7.24 -1.52 -26.02
CA HIS A 240 6.20 -0.57 -26.41
C HIS A 240 5.34 -1.06 -27.58
N ALA A 241 5.96 -1.61 -28.63
CA ALA A 241 5.23 -2.23 -29.73
C ALA A 241 4.37 -3.39 -29.22
N TYR A 242 4.87 -4.09 -28.21
CA TYR A 242 4.17 -5.16 -27.55
C TYR A 242 2.96 -4.70 -26.71
N GLN A 243 3.10 -3.63 -25.92
CA GLN A 243 1.98 -3.04 -25.18
C GLN A 243 0.83 -2.65 -26.11
N ILE A 244 1.15 -2.09 -27.29
CA ILE A 244 0.17 -1.78 -28.33
C ILE A 244 -0.48 -3.06 -28.87
N PHE A 245 0.30 -4.11 -29.12
CA PHE A 245 -0.23 -5.40 -29.58
C PHE A 245 -1.18 -6.04 -28.56
N LEU A 246 -0.81 -6.10 -27.28
CA LEU A 246 -1.71 -6.58 -26.22
C LEU A 246 -2.98 -5.76 -26.11
N MET A 247 -2.86 -4.44 -26.20
CA MET A 247 -4.01 -3.56 -26.19
C MET A 247 -4.97 -3.94 -27.33
N ILE A 248 -4.47 -4.17 -28.55
CA ILE A 248 -5.29 -4.63 -29.68
C ILE A 248 -5.90 -6.00 -29.38
N LEU A 249 -5.11 -6.95 -28.89
CA LEU A 249 -5.53 -8.33 -28.62
C LEU A 249 -6.62 -8.41 -27.54
N PHE A 250 -6.45 -7.72 -26.42
CA PHE A 250 -7.45 -7.68 -25.35
C PHE A 250 -8.73 -6.99 -25.80
N ASN A 251 -8.63 -5.91 -26.58
CA ASN A 251 -9.81 -5.25 -27.14
C ASN A 251 -10.52 -6.15 -28.17
N ALA A 252 -9.79 -6.90 -29.00
CA ALA A 252 -10.37 -7.86 -29.93
C ALA A 252 -11.04 -9.02 -29.18
N HIS A 253 -10.41 -9.57 -28.14
CA HIS A 253 -10.98 -10.63 -27.30
C HIS A 253 -12.28 -10.17 -26.62
N ARG A 254 -12.25 -8.99 -25.99
CA ARG A 254 -13.41 -8.41 -25.29
C ARG A 254 -14.61 -8.19 -26.20
N ASN A 255 -14.37 -7.78 -27.45
CA ASN A 255 -15.43 -7.52 -28.42
C ASN A 255 -15.85 -8.76 -29.21
N ASN A 256 -15.40 -9.96 -28.80
CA ASN A 256 -15.63 -11.23 -29.52
C ASN A 256 -15.19 -11.17 -31.00
N MET A 257 -14.17 -10.35 -31.31
CA MET A 257 -13.61 -10.20 -32.65
C MET A 257 -12.49 -11.22 -32.92
N LEU A 258 -11.96 -11.88 -31.89
CA LEU A 258 -11.02 -12.98 -32.06
C LEU A 258 -11.78 -14.26 -32.43
N PRO A 259 -11.30 -15.04 -33.40
CA PRO A 259 -11.87 -16.35 -33.69
C PRO A 259 -11.85 -17.23 -32.43
N ASN A 260 -12.99 -17.84 -32.08
CA ASN A 260 -13.11 -18.78 -30.97
C ASN A 260 -12.14 -19.98 -31.05
N ASP A 261 -11.57 -20.22 -32.23
CA ASP A 261 -10.68 -21.34 -32.54
C ASP A 261 -9.18 -21.01 -32.40
N ILE A 262 -8.77 -19.87 -31.81
CA ILE A 262 -7.32 -19.59 -31.61
C ILE A 262 -6.62 -20.69 -30.81
N THR A 263 -7.33 -21.37 -29.90
CA THR A 263 -6.83 -22.59 -29.22
C THR A 263 -6.36 -23.67 -30.20
N LYS A 264 -7.06 -23.90 -31.32
CA LYS A 264 -6.65 -24.87 -32.36
C LYS A 264 -5.36 -24.47 -33.07
N TYR A 265 -5.06 -23.18 -33.16
CA TYR A 265 -3.88 -22.68 -33.85
C TYR A 265 -2.66 -22.57 -32.92
N LEU A 266 -2.87 -22.33 -31.62
CA LEU A 266 -1.79 -22.27 -30.62
C LEU A 266 -1.38 -23.65 -30.11
N PHE A 267 -2.31 -24.59 -30.02
CA PHE A 267 -2.05 -26.00 -29.72
C PHE A 267 -2.19 -26.81 -31.00
N LEU A 268 -1.18 -26.69 -31.89
CA LEU A 268 -0.98 -27.65 -32.98
C LEU A 268 -0.61 -29.01 -32.38
N SER A 269 -1.63 -29.75 -31.94
CA SER A 269 -1.57 -31.17 -31.59
C SER A 269 -2.90 -31.84 -31.89
#